data_AF-D5FSF1-F1
#
_entry.id   AF-D5FSF1-F1
#
_cell.length_a   1.000
_cell.length_b   1.000
_cell.length_c   1.000
_cell.angle_alpha   90.00
_cell.angle_beta   90.00
_cell.angle_gamma   90.00
#
_symmetry.space_group_name_H-M   'P 1'
#
loop_
_entity.id
_entity.type
_entity.pdbx_description
1 polymer ?
#
loop_
_entity_poly.entity_id
_entity_poly.type
_entity_poly.pdbx_seq_one_letter_code
_entity_poly.pdbx_strand_id
1 'polypeptide(L)'
;VLRIENTDLERSTQEAINAIMDGMNWLNLNWDEGPYYQTKRFDRYHQAIDQMLEQGSAYRCYCSKVRLEELRETQMANGEKPRYDGRCRDNLCQHNPDQPHVVRFRNPQEGSVVFNDRIRGPIEFSNQELDDLIIRRTDGSPTYNFCVVIDDWDMEITHVIRGEDHINNTPRQINILKALGAPVPEYAHVSMILGDDGKKLSKRHGAVSVMQYRDDGYLPDALLNYLVRLGWSHGDQEIFSIEEMTELFSLDAINKSASAFNTEKLQWLNHHYINTLPPEKVAVHLAWHIEQQGIDTRHGPQLVDLIKLLGERCKTLKEMAESCRYFYEDFAEFDADAAKKHLRPVARQPLE
;
A
#
# COMPACT_ATOMS: atom_id res chain seq x y z
N VAL A 1 -3.29 4.19 13.66
CA VAL A 1 -2.33 3.13 14.04
C VAL A 1 -1.45 2.77 12.86
N LEU A 2 -0.13 2.77 13.01
CA LEU A 2 0.82 2.20 12.05
C LEU A 2 1.39 0.89 12.60
N ARG A 3 1.19 -0.19 11.84
CA ARG A 3 1.72 -1.53 12.14
C ARG A 3 2.56 -2.05 10.97
N ILE A 4 3.78 -2.47 11.26
CA ILE A 4 4.73 -3.07 10.32
C ILE A 4 4.69 -4.59 10.48
N GLU A 5 4.16 -5.27 9.46
CA GLU A 5 4.01 -6.73 9.42
C GLU A 5 5.30 -7.43 8.99
N ASN A 6 6.33 -7.35 9.84
CA ASN A 6 7.68 -7.82 9.52
C ASN A 6 7.98 -9.28 9.92
N THR A 7 6.98 -10.16 9.91
CA THR A 7 7.16 -11.58 10.32
C THR A 7 7.88 -12.44 9.28
N ASP A 8 7.89 -12.03 8.01
CA ASP A 8 8.69 -12.64 6.95
C ASP A 8 10.04 -11.95 6.86
N LEU A 9 11.05 -12.49 7.56
CA LEU A 9 12.38 -11.87 7.69
C LEU A 9 13.12 -11.73 6.35
N GLU A 10 12.88 -12.63 5.39
CA GLU A 10 13.53 -12.57 4.07
C GLU A 10 12.99 -11.40 3.24
N ARG A 11 11.70 -11.07 3.40
CA ARG A 11 11.06 -9.98 2.66
C ARG A 11 11.06 -8.65 3.40
N SER A 12 11.17 -8.67 4.73
CA SER A 12 11.06 -7.50 5.59
C SER A 12 12.42 -6.87 5.88
N THR A 13 13.14 -6.49 4.81
CA THR A 13 14.44 -5.84 4.97
C THR A 13 14.28 -4.43 5.54
N GLN A 14 15.34 -3.89 6.15
CA GLN A 14 15.30 -2.54 6.71
C GLN A 14 15.04 -1.49 5.61
N GLU A 15 15.56 -1.71 4.41
CA GLU A 15 15.33 -0.85 3.24
C GLU A 15 13.85 -0.85 2.83
N ALA A 16 13.17 -2.00 2.87
CA ALA A 16 11.74 -2.08 2.57
C ALA A 16 10.90 -1.33 3.62
N ILE A 17 11.27 -1.44 4.90
CA ILE A 17 10.62 -0.68 5.98
C ILE A 17 10.86 0.82 5.80
N ASN A 18 12.11 1.23 5.56
CA ASN A 18 12.45 2.63 5.34
C ASN A 18 11.69 3.21 4.14
N ALA A 19 11.58 2.48 3.03
CA ALA A 19 10.81 2.92 1.86
C ALA A 19 9.32 3.18 2.18
N ILE A 20 8.71 2.39 3.08
CA ILE A 20 7.34 2.64 3.56
C ILE A 20 7.32 3.93 4.39
N MET A 21 8.23 4.07 5.35
CA MET A 21 8.29 5.23 6.24
C MET A 21 8.54 6.53 5.46
N ASP A 22 9.49 6.52 4.52
CA ASP A 22 9.82 7.66 3.67
C ASP A 22 8.62 8.07 2.81
N GLY A 23 7.90 7.10 2.23
CA GLY A 23 6.69 7.36 1.46
C GLY A 23 5.57 7.97 2.29
N MET A 24 5.32 7.43 3.48
CA MET A 24 4.29 7.96 4.38
C MET A 24 4.65 9.37 4.88
N ASN A 25 5.91 9.59 5.28
CA ASN A 25 6.39 10.90 5.74
C ASN A 25 6.32 11.94 4.62
N TRP A 26 6.75 11.59 3.40
CA TRP A 26 6.70 12.51 2.27
C TRP A 26 5.27 12.91 1.90
N LEU A 27 4.33 11.96 1.99
CA LEU A 27 2.90 12.23 1.79
C LEU A 27 2.20 12.85 3.01
N ASN A 28 2.93 13.11 4.11
CA ASN A 28 2.35 13.59 5.37
C ASN A 28 1.21 12.70 5.92
N LEU A 29 1.27 11.39 5.66
CA LEU A 29 0.34 10.40 6.20
C LEU A 29 0.75 10.02 7.62
N ASN A 30 0.49 10.94 8.56
CA ASN A 30 0.78 10.75 9.97
C ASN A 30 -0.08 9.65 10.59
N TRP A 31 0.40 9.08 11.71
CA TRP A 31 -0.34 8.11 12.52
C TRP A 31 -0.27 8.50 13.99
N ASP A 32 -1.33 8.21 14.73
CA ASP A 32 -1.41 8.55 16.16
C ASP A 32 -0.67 7.55 17.06
N GLU A 33 -0.59 6.29 16.63
CA GLU A 33 0.00 5.19 17.40
C GLU A 33 0.93 4.34 16.54
N GLY A 34 2.08 3.94 17.08
CA GLY A 34 3.10 3.15 16.40
C GLY A 34 4.34 3.95 15.97
N PRO A 35 5.21 3.39 15.11
CA PRO A 35 5.07 2.10 14.43
C PRO A 35 5.22 0.90 15.37
N TYR A 36 4.23 -0.01 15.35
CA TYR A 36 4.33 -1.31 16.01
C TYR A 36 4.95 -2.34 15.06
N TYR A 37 5.78 -3.24 15.57
CA TYR A 37 6.43 -4.29 14.78
C TYR A 37 5.96 -5.66 15.25
N GLN A 38 5.44 -6.48 14.34
CA GLN A 38 4.91 -7.81 14.69
C GLN A 38 5.98 -8.74 15.29
N THR A 39 7.23 -8.64 14.82
CA THR A 39 8.37 -9.37 15.40
C THR A 39 8.58 -9.11 16.90
N LYS A 40 8.12 -7.98 17.44
CA LYS A 40 8.20 -7.66 18.87
C LYS A 40 6.98 -8.16 19.68
N ARG A 41 6.05 -8.88 19.04
CA ARG A 41 4.78 -9.33 19.63
C ARG A 41 4.60 -10.85 19.59
N PHE A 42 5.68 -11.60 19.32
CA PHE A 42 5.63 -13.07 19.21
C PHE A 42 5.13 -13.74 20.49
N ASP A 43 5.55 -13.26 21.65
CA ASP A 43 5.08 -13.80 22.94
C ASP A 43 3.55 -13.70 23.08
N ARG A 44 2.96 -12.58 22.67
CA ARG A 44 1.50 -12.37 22.68
C ARG A 44 0.79 -13.32 21.72
N TYR A 45 1.34 -13.53 20.52
CA TYR A 45 0.80 -14.49 19.55
C TYR A 45 0.88 -15.92 20.09
N HIS A 46 2.02 -16.31 20.66
CA HIS A 46 2.20 -17.63 21.26
C HIS A 46 1.22 -17.88 22.40
N GLN A 47 1.05 -16.91 23.30
CA GLN A 47 0.07 -16.99 24.38
C GLN A 47 -1.35 -17.23 23.85
N ALA A 48 -1.78 -16.50 22.82
CA ALA A 48 -3.09 -16.70 22.20
C ALA A 48 -3.23 -18.08 21.56
N ILE A 49 -2.20 -18.57 20.86
CA ILE A 49 -2.20 -19.91 20.25
C ILE A 49 -2.28 -21.01 21.30
N ASP A 50 -1.54 -20.86 22.40
CA ASP A 50 -1.52 -21.84 23.48
C ASP A 50 -2.87 -21.86 24.21
N GLN A 51 -3.50 -20.70 24.43
CA GLN A 51 -4.88 -20.61 24.91
C GLN A 51 -5.86 -21.33 23.97
N MET A 52 -5.74 -21.14 22.65
CA MET A 52 -6.61 -21.83 21.69
C MET A 52 -6.38 -23.34 21.66
N LEU A 53 -5.15 -23.80 21.91
CA LEU A 53 -4.84 -25.22 22.06
C LEU A 53 -5.52 -25.81 23.30
N GLU A 54 -5.48 -25.11 24.44
CA GLU A 54 -6.13 -25.52 25.68
C GLU A 54 -7.66 -25.57 25.55
N GLN A 55 -8.24 -24.59 24.85
CA GLN A 55 -9.69 -24.50 24.59
C GLN A 55 -10.17 -25.44 23.47
N GLY A 56 -9.25 -26.09 22.76
CA GLY A 56 -9.56 -27.01 21.65
C GLY A 56 -9.98 -26.31 20.35
N SER A 57 -9.87 -24.98 20.25
CA SER A 57 -10.08 -24.22 19.02
C SER A 57 -8.85 -24.20 18.09
N ALA A 58 -7.75 -24.83 18.51
CA ALA A 58 -6.59 -25.14 17.69
C ALA A 58 -6.06 -26.55 18.01
N TYR A 59 -5.26 -27.12 17.11
CA TYR A 59 -4.65 -28.44 17.31
C TYR A 59 -3.29 -28.57 16.62
N ARG A 60 -2.49 -29.54 17.07
CA ARG A 60 -1.18 -29.85 16.48
C ARG A 60 -1.35 -30.75 15.26
N CYS A 61 -0.66 -30.42 14.17
CA CYS A 61 -0.66 -31.19 12.93
C CYS A 61 0.76 -31.63 12.57
N TYR A 62 0.92 -32.94 12.36
CA TYR A 62 2.19 -33.61 12.10
C TYR A 62 2.32 -34.07 10.64
N CYS A 63 1.43 -33.59 9.75
CA CYS A 63 1.47 -33.96 8.34
C CYS A 63 2.76 -33.45 7.68
N SER A 64 3.45 -34.35 6.97
CA SER A 64 4.64 -33.98 6.20
C SER A 64 4.28 -33.08 5.01
N LYS A 65 5.25 -32.27 4.56
CA LYS A 65 5.11 -31.46 3.34
C LYS A 65 4.80 -32.31 2.11
N VAL A 66 5.48 -33.47 1.98
CA VAL A 66 5.28 -34.43 0.87
C VAL A 66 3.82 -34.87 0.80
N ARG A 67 3.24 -35.29 1.92
CA ARG A 67 1.84 -35.70 1.98
C ARG A 67 0.89 -34.56 1.56
N LEU A 68 1.16 -33.34 2.02
CA LEU A 68 0.31 -32.19 1.71
C LEU A 68 0.37 -31.83 0.22
N GLU A 69 1.53 -32.02 -0.43
CA GLU A 69 1.67 -31.85 -1.87
C GLU A 69 0.92 -32.95 -2.64
N GLU A 70 1.08 -34.21 -2.27
CA GLU A 70 0.33 -35.33 -2.87
C GLU A 70 -1.19 -35.14 -2.75
N LEU A 71 -1.67 -34.67 -1.58
CA LEU A 71 -3.08 -34.35 -1.35
C LEU A 71 -3.54 -33.24 -2.30
N ARG A 72 -2.75 -32.17 -2.42
CA ARG A 72 -3.04 -31.04 -3.31
C ARG A 72 -3.12 -31.49 -4.76
N GLU A 73 -2.13 -32.24 -5.24
CA GLU A 73 -2.09 -32.77 -6.61
C GLU A 73 -3.30 -33.68 -6.89
N THR A 74 -3.65 -34.54 -5.94
CA THR A 74 -4.83 -35.43 -6.04
C THR A 74 -6.13 -34.63 -6.14
N GLN A 75 -6.32 -33.63 -5.26
CA GLN A 75 -7.50 -32.76 -5.30
C GLN A 75 -7.59 -32.00 -6.62
N MET A 76 -6.46 -31.44 -7.10
CA MET A 76 -6.41 -30.75 -8.40
C MET A 76 -6.74 -31.68 -9.56
N ALA A 77 -6.22 -32.91 -9.56
CA ALA A 77 -6.51 -33.92 -10.58
C ALA A 77 -8.00 -34.32 -10.60
N ASN A 78 -8.67 -34.27 -9.45
CA ASN A 78 -10.11 -34.53 -9.31
C ASN A 78 -10.99 -33.29 -9.59
N GLY A 79 -10.41 -32.13 -9.92
CA GLY A 79 -11.16 -30.88 -10.10
C GLY A 79 -11.71 -30.28 -8.80
N GLU A 80 -11.19 -30.71 -7.65
CA GLU A 80 -11.55 -30.20 -6.33
C GLU A 80 -10.73 -28.94 -5.98
N LYS A 81 -11.30 -28.04 -5.18
CA LYS A 81 -10.54 -26.91 -4.59
C LYS A 81 -9.51 -27.46 -3.60
N PRO A 82 -8.19 -27.22 -3.80
CA PRO A 82 -7.18 -27.79 -2.92
C PRO A 82 -7.25 -27.23 -1.52
N ARG A 83 -7.26 -28.10 -0.52
CA ARG A 83 -7.40 -27.74 0.89
C ARG A 83 -6.87 -28.83 1.80
N TYR A 84 -6.48 -28.44 3.02
CA TYR A 84 -6.16 -29.43 4.03
C TYR A 84 -7.40 -30.27 4.40
N ASP A 85 -7.21 -31.58 4.52
CA ASP A 85 -8.27 -32.56 4.71
C ASP A 85 -8.63 -32.84 6.18
N GLY A 86 -8.05 -32.07 7.12
CA GLY A 86 -8.37 -32.21 8.54
C GLY A 86 -7.81 -33.47 9.20
N ARG A 87 -6.88 -34.20 8.55
CA ARG A 87 -6.37 -35.50 9.05
C ARG A 87 -5.92 -35.54 10.52
N CYS A 88 -5.38 -34.44 11.05
CA CYS A 88 -4.90 -34.37 12.44
C CYS A 88 -5.91 -33.74 13.42
N ARG A 89 -7.10 -33.31 12.96
CA ARG A 89 -8.05 -32.51 13.73
C ARG A 89 -8.58 -33.19 14.99
N ASP A 90 -8.88 -34.48 14.90
CA ASP A 90 -9.48 -35.26 15.99
C ASP A 90 -8.53 -36.32 16.52
N ASN A 91 -7.22 -36.01 16.56
CA ASN A 91 -6.16 -36.93 16.98
C ASN A 91 -6.16 -38.27 16.23
N LEU A 92 -6.68 -38.28 14.99
CA LEU A 92 -6.78 -39.48 14.14
C LEU A 92 -5.41 -39.99 13.65
N CYS A 93 -4.31 -39.38 14.09
CA CYS A 93 -2.95 -39.77 13.77
C CYS A 93 -2.19 -40.13 15.04
N GLN A 94 -1.58 -41.31 15.06
CA GLN A 94 -0.52 -41.62 16.02
C GLN A 94 0.68 -40.71 15.73
N HIS A 95 1.19 -40.05 16.76
CA HIS A 95 2.35 -39.17 16.66
C HIS A 95 3.14 -39.22 17.97
N ASN A 96 4.45 -38.99 17.87
CA ASN A 96 5.28 -38.74 19.04
C ASN A 96 5.09 -37.26 19.47
N PRO A 97 4.87 -36.96 20.75
CA PRO A 97 4.84 -35.58 21.26
C PRO A 97 6.01 -34.71 20.78
N ASP A 98 7.20 -35.28 20.62
CA ASP A 98 8.43 -34.57 20.24
C ASP A 98 8.59 -34.36 18.72
N GLN A 99 7.68 -34.89 17.91
CA GLN A 99 7.77 -34.76 16.45
C GLN A 99 7.53 -33.29 16.04
N PRO A 100 8.30 -32.77 15.06
CA PRO A 100 8.04 -31.45 14.50
C PRO A 100 6.60 -31.33 13.99
N HIS A 101 5.94 -30.24 14.36
CA HIS A 101 4.53 -30.03 14.03
C HIS A 101 4.27 -28.56 13.70
N VAL A 102 3.09 -28.31 13.14
CA VAL A 102 2.50 -26.97 13.06
C VAL A 102 1.28 -26.92 13.98
N VAL A 103 0.81 -25.72 14.31
CA VAL A 103 -0.49 -25.55 14.94
C VAL A 103 -1.47 -25.05 13.89
N ARG A 104 -2.62 -25.72 13.78
CA ARG A 104 -3.72 -25.34 12.90
C ARG A 104 -4.88 -24.81 13.72
N PHE A 105 -5.55 -23.80 13.16
CA PHE A 105 -6.85 -23.35 13.67
C PHE A 105 -7.92 -24.39 13.34
N ARG A 106 -8.79 -24.69 14.31
CA ARG A 106 -9.90 -25.64 14.14
C ARG A 106 -11.11 -24.88 13.56
N ASN A 107 -11.09 -24.58 12.26
CA ASN A 107 -12.16 -23.84 11.60
C ASN A 107 -13.50 -24.61 11.70
N PRO A 108 -14.66 -23.97 11.91
CA PRO A 108 -15.94 -24.66 11.87
C PRO A 108 -16.10 -25.47 10.55
N GLN A 109 -16.77 -26.63 10.61
CA GLN A 109 -16.99 -27.51 9.44
C GLN A 109 -18.32 -27.22 8.72
N GLU A 110 -19.28 -26.66 9.46
CA GLU A 110 -20.64 -26.38 8.98
C GLU A 110 -20.99 -24.90 9.14
N GLY A 111 -22.10 -24.49 8.55
CA GLY A 111 -22.55 -23.10 8.52
C GLY A 111 -21.74 -22.23 7.57
N SER A 112 -21.96 -20.93 7.65
CA SER A 112 -21.30 -19.94 6.81
C SER A 112 -20.81 -18.74 7.63
N VAL A 113 -19.82 -18.06 7.09
CA VAL A 113 -19.38 -16.76 7.57
C VAL A 113 -20.03 -15.70 6.69
N VAL A 114 -20.93 -14.93 7.29
CA VAL A 114 -21.60 -13.80 6.64
C VAL A 114 -21.03 -12.51 7.22
N PHE A 115 -20.66 -11.57 6.35
CA PHE A 115 -20.27 -10.22 6.74
C PHE A 115 -20.76 -9.23 5.68
N ASN A 116 -21.08 -8.01 6.13
CA ASN A 116 -21.48 -6.93 5.24
C ASN A 116 -20.28 -6.02 4.99
N ASP A 117 -19.65 -6.17 3.83
CA ASP A 117 -18.55 -5.30 3.42
C ASP A 117 -19.08 -3.91 3.05
N ARG A 118 -18.43 -2.86 3.55
CA ARG A 118 -18.85 -1.47 3.32
C ARG A 118 -18.78 -1.03 1.86
N ILE A 119 -18.03 -1.76 1.01
CA ILE A 119 -17.91 -1.49 -0.43
C ILE A 119 -18.61 -2.58 -1.25
N ARG A 120 -18.33 -3.86 -0.97
CA ARG A 120 -18.81 -5.01 -1.75
C ARG A 120 -20.23 -5.44 -1.39
N GLY A 121 -20.76 -5.00 -0.24
CA GLY A 121 -22.06 -5.38 0.28
C GLY A 121 -22.02 -6.75 1.00
N PRO A 122 -23.16 -7.45 1.09
CA PRO A 122 -23.24 -8.72 1.81
C PRO A 122 -22.44 -9.81 1.10
N ILE A 123 -21.57 -10.47 1.85
CA ILE A 123 -20.75 -11.59 1.39
C ILE A 123 -20.96 -12.78 2.32
N GLU A 124 -21.08 -13.96 1.72
CA GLU A 124 -21.23 -15.22 2.43
C GLU A 124 -20.22 -16.24 1.90
N PHE A 125 -19.50 -16.87 2.83
CA PHE A 125 -18.62 -18.01 2.55
C PHE A 125 -19.06 -19.22 3.36
N SER A 126 -19.29 -20.35 2.69
CA SER A 126 -19.52 -21.62 3.38
C SER A 126 -18.24 -22.08 4.08
N ASN A 127 -18.35 -22.52 5.33
CA ASN A 127 -17.22 -23.06 6.08
C ASN A 127 -16.63 -24.32 5.44
N GLN A 128 -17.39 -25.02 4.59
CA GLN A 128 -16.90 -26.18 3.82
C GLN A 128 -15.88 -25.80 2.74
N GLU A 129 -15.86 -24.53 2.32
CA GLU A 129 -14.86 -24.02 1.38
C GLU A 129 -13.57 -23.57 2.09
N LEU A 130 -13.62 -23.46 3.42
CA LEU A 130 -12.48 -23.08 4.25
C LEU A 130 -11.80 -24.33 4.80
N ASP A 131 -10.57 -24.15 5.25
CA ASP A 131 -9.78 -25.22 5.84
C ASP A 131 -9.09 -24.77 7.13
N ASP A 132 -8.53 -25.77 7.83
CA ASP A 132 -7.81 -25.56 9.08
C ASP A 132 -6.42 -24.98 8.80
N LEU A 133 -6.38 -23.66 8.62
CA LEU A 133 -5.16 -22.93 8.29
C LEU A 133 -4.12 -23.03 9.42
N ILE A 134 -2.84 -22.97 9.03
CA ILE A 134 -1.73 -22.95 9.98
C ILE A 134 -1.68 -21.58 10.65
N ILE A 135 -1.67 -21.56 11.99
CA ILE A 135 -1.52 -20.35 12.82
C ILE A 135 -0.14 -20.27 13.48
N ARG A 136 0.56 -21.40 13.66
CA ARG A 136 1.96 -21.49 14.09
C ARG A 136 2.73 -22.43 13.19
N ARG A 137 3.81 -21.96 12.56
CA ARG A 137 4.73 -22.77 11.75
C ARG A 137 5.61 -23.66 12.65
N THR A 138 6.34 -24.59 12.03
CA THR A 138 7.21 -25.54 12.73
C THR A 138 8.40 -24.88 13.43
N ASP A 139 8.87 -23.74 12.90
CA ASP A 139 9.90 -22.90 13.54
C ASP A 139 9.34 -22.02 14.68
N GLY A 140 8.04 -22.16 15.00
CA GLY A 140 7.34 -21.36 15.99
C GLY A 140 6.76 -20.06 15.42
N SER A 141 7.17 -19.59 14.23
CA SER A 141 6.68 -18.30 13.73
C SER A 141 5.15 -18.33 13.49
N PRO A 142 4.41 -17.31 13.96
CA PRO A 142 2.99 -17.22 13.68
C PRO A 142 2.73 -16.76 12.24
N THR A 143 1.55 -17.05 11.70
CA THR A 143 1.20 -16.73 10.30
C THR A 143 0.41 -15.44 10.19
N TYR A 144 0.46 -14.81 9.01
CA TYR A 144 -0.24 -13.56 8.69
C TYR A 144 -1.69 -13.51 9.20
N ASN A 145 -2.51 -14.50 8.83
CA ASN A 145 -3.94 -14.53 9.19
C ASN A 145 -4.17 -14.59 10.70
N PHE A 146 -3.21 -15.12 11.46
CA PHE A 146 -3.28 -15.14 12.92
C PHE A 146 -2.79 -13.83 13.52
N CYS A 147 -1.60 -13.36 13.12
CA CYS A 147 -1.01 -12.13 13.66
C CYS A 147 -1.94 -10.93 13.45
N VAL A 148 -2.50 -10.77 12.24
CA VAL A 148 -3.40 -9.66 11.90
C VAL A 148 -4.63 -9.64 12.81
N VAL A 149 -5.21 -10.81 13.11
CA VAL A 149 -6.39 -10.93 13.99
C VAL A 149 -6.07 -10.53 15.42
N ILE A 150 -4.96 -11.03 15.96
CA ILE A 150 -4.57 -10.70 17.33
C ILE A 150 -4.23 -9.21 17.45
N ASP A 151 -3.55 -8.64 16.46
CA ASP A 151 -3.19 -7.24 16.48
C ASP A 151 -4.40 -6.33 16.27
N ASP A 152 -5.30 -6.65 15.33
CA ASP A 152 -6.51 -5.86 15.11
C ASP A 152 -7.41 -5.86 16.36
N TRP A 153 -7.47 -6.99 17.07
CA TRP A 153 -8.17 -7.09 18.35
C TRP A 153 -7.48 -6.28 19.45
N ASP A 154 -6.20 -6.51 19.70
CA ASP A 154 -5.44 -5.85 20.78
C ASP A 154 -5.30 -4.32 20.56
N MET A 155 -5.32 -3.87 19.30
CA MET A 155 -5.26 -2.45 18.91
C MET A 155 -6.65 -1.83 18.72
N GLU A 156 -7.72 -2.56 19.08
CA GLU A 156 -9.11 -2.07 19.01
C GLU A 156 -9.50 -1.51 17.64
N ILE A 157 -9.02 -2.13 16.56
CA ILE A 157 -9.31 -1.69 15.20
C ILE A 157 -10.81 -1.88 14.94
N THR A 158 -11.49 -0.80 14.56
CA THR A 158 -12.94 -0.81 14.29
C THR A 158 -13.27 -1.06 12.82
N HIS A 159 -12.39 -0.61 11.91
CA HIS A 159 -12.57 -0.71 10.46
C HIS A 159 -11.27 -1.21 9.80
N VAL A 160 -11.37 -2.32 9.07
CA VAL A 160 -10.29 -2.89 8.28
C VAL A 160 -10.55 -2.57 6.80
N ILE A 161 -9.79 -1.61 6.28
CA ILE A 161 -9.84 -1.19 4.87
C ILE A 161 -8.61 -1.76 4.14
N ARG A 162 -8.83 -2.61 3.14
CA ARG A 162 -7.73 -3.28 2.41
C ARG A 162 -8.12 -3.66 0.98
N GLY A 163 -7.14 -4.06 0.18
CA GLY A 163 -7.39 -4.54 -1.18
C GLY A 163 -8.30 -5.77 -1.23
N GLU A 164 -9.13 -5.86 -2.27
CA GLU A 164 -10.04 -7.01 -2.50
C GLU A 164 -9.31 -8.34 -2.73
N ASP A 165 -8.01 -8.32 -3.03
CA ASP A 165 -7.19 -9.53 -3.07
C ASP A 165 -7.06 -10.22 -1.70
N HIS A 166 -7.38 -9.53 -0.61
CA HIS A 166 -7.46 -10.10 0.73
C HIS A 166 -8.87 -10.56 1.13
N ILE A 167 -9.88 -10.44 0.28
CA ILE A 167 -11.29 -10.73 0.64
C ILE A 167 -11.51 -12.17 1.10
N ASN A 168 -10.79 -13.12 0.50
CA ASN A 168 -10.87 -14.55 0.85
C ASN A 168 -10.22 -14.88 2.21
N ASN A 169 -9.43 -13.96 2.78
CA ASN A 169 -8.88 -14.11 4.13
C ASN A 169 -9.88 -13.66 5.20
N THR A 170 -10.78 -12.74 4.88
CA THR A 170 -11.78 -12.20 5.81
C THR A 170 -12.60 -13.27 6.54
N PRO A 171 -13.21 -14.27 5.88
CA PRO A 171 -14.00 -15.26 6.61
C PRO A 171 -13.16 -16.11 7.58
N ARG A 172 -11.89 -16.36 7.24
CA ARG A 172 -10.93 -17.08 8.10
C ARG A 172 -10.60 -16.27 9.35
N GLN A 173 -10.34 -14.97 9.18
CA GLN A 173 -10.03 -14.05 10.26
C GLN A 173 -11.23 -13.86 11.21
N ILE A 174 -12.44 -13.72 10.66
CA ILE A 174 -13.68 -13.66 11.44
C ILE A 174 -13.88 -14.91 12.29
N ASN A 175 -13.62 -16.10 11.75
CA ASN A 175 -13.74 -17.33 12.54
C ASN A 175 -12.73 -17.40 13.68
N ILE A 176 -11.49 -16.93 13.48
CA ILE A 176 -10.49 -16.84 14.55
C ILE A 176 -10.95 -15.86 15.64
N LEU A 177 -11.42 -14.67 15.27
CA LEU A 177 -11.96 -13.68 16.21
C LEU A 177 -13.12 -14.27 17.03
N LYS A 178 -14.07 -14.93 16.37
CA LYS A 178 -15.20 -15.61 17.02
C LYS A 178 -14.73 -16.70 17.99
N ALA A 179 -13.74 -17.50 17.60
CA ALA A 179 -13.19 -18.54 18.47
C ALA A 179 -12.48 -17.97 19.72
N LEU A 180 -11.89 -16.79 19.60
CA LEU A 180 -11.26 -16.06 20.70
C LEU A 180 -12.26 -15.24 21.53
N GLY A 181 -13.53 -15.16 21.11
CA GLY A 181 -14.54 -14.30 21.73
C GLY A 181 -14.28 -12.80 21.53
N ALA A 182 -13.50 -12.44 20.51
CA ALA A 182 -13.14 -11.07 20.19
C ALA A 182 -14.21 -10.37 19.32
N PRO A 183 -14.35 -9.04 19.42
CA PRO A 183 -15.23 -8.27 18.53
C PRO A 183 -14.75 -8.38 17.08
N VAL A 184 -15.70 -8.37 16.15
CA VAL A 184 -15.41 -8.40 14.71
C VAL A 184 -15.47 -6.96 14.17
N PRO A 185 -14.41 -6.45 13.53
CA PRO A 185 -14.42 -5.11 12.94
C PRO A 185 -15.30 -5.05 11.69
N GLU A 186 -15.61 -3.84 11.26
CA GLU A 186 -16.17 -3.61 9.93
C GLU A 186 -15.09 -3.80 8.86
N TYR A 187 -15.46 -4.37 7.72
CA TYR A 187 -14.54 -4.59 6.60
C TYR A 187 -14.96 -3.76 5.39
N ALA A 188 -13.96 -3.25 4.66
CA ALA A 188 -14.14 -2.56 3.38
C ALA A 188 -13.05 -3.01 2.41
N HIS A 189 -13.44 -3.67 1.31
CA HIS A 189 -12.50 -4.21 0.33
C HIS A 189 -12.43 -3.34 -0.94
N VAL A 190 -11.40 -2.50 -1.04
CA VAL A 190 -11.17 -1.58 -2.17
C VAL A 190 -10.68 -2.34 -3.41
N SER A 191 -11.08 -1.89 -4.60
CA SER A 191 -10.64 -2.49 -5.87
C SER A 191 -9.14 -2.31 -6.09
N MET A 192 -8.53 -3.24 -6.83
CA MET A 192 -7.14 -3.06 -7.24
C MET A 192 -6.99 -1.94 -8.28
N ILE A 193 -5.87 -1.21 -8.23
CA ILE A 193 -5.49 -0.28 -9.31
C ILE A 193 -5.00 -1.10 -10.50
N LEU A 194 -5.41 -0.71 -11.70
CA LEU A 194 -4.97 -1.30 -12.97
C LEU A 194 -3.87 -0.45 -13.60
N GLY A 195 -2.94 -1.08 -14.32
CA GLY A 195 -2.01 -0.40 -15.21
C GLY A 195 -2.70 0.13 -16.46
N ASP A 196 -1.91 0.78 -17.31
CA ASP A 196 -2.29 1.22 -18.66
C ASP A 196 -2.74 0.06 -19.56
N ASP A 197 -2.19 -1.13 -19.33
CA ASP A 197 -2.56 -2.39 -20.00
C ASP A 197 -3.86 -3.03 -19.48
N GLY A 198 -4.53 -2.40 -18.51
CA GLY A 198 -5.76 -2.89 -17.89
C GLY A 198 -5.56 -4.09 -16.94
N LYS A 199 -4.32 -4.53 -16.69
CA LYS A 199 -4.01 -5.58 -15.71
C LYS A 199 -3.69 -4.98 -14.36
N LYS A 200 -3.65 -5.82 -13.32
CA LYS A 200 -3.27 -5.38 -11.97
C LYS A 200 -1.92 -4.65 -11.99
N LEU A 201 -1.92 -3.42 -11.49
CA LEU A 201 -0.70 -2.62 -11.37
C LEU A 201 0.30 -3.38 -10.48
N SER A 202 1.48 -3.65 -11.04
CA SER A 202 2.55 -4.38 -10.35
C SER A 202 3.92 -3.93 -10.85
N LYS A 203 5.01 -4.27 -10.17
CA LYS A 203 6.37 -3.87 -10.60
C LYS A 203 6.71 -4.29 -12.04
N ARG A 204 6.08 -5.36 -12.56
CA ARG A 204 6.24 -5.83 -13.95
C ARG A 204 5.34 -5.09 -14.94
N HIS A 205 4.31 -4.43 -14.43
CA HIS A 205 3.27 -3.71 -15.16
C HIS A 205 3.23 -2.23 -14.72
N GLY A 206 4.41 -1.60 -14.56
CA GLY A 206 4.52 -0.15 -14.35
C GLY A 206 4.35 0.39 -12.92
N ALA A 207 4.17 -0.45 -11.89
CA ALA A 207 4.15 0.04 -10.51
C ALA A 207 5.53 0.56 -10.09
N VAL A 208 5.60 1.84 -9.77
CA VAL A 208 6.78 2.48 -9.19
C VAL A 208 6.61 2.72 -7.68
N SER A 209 7.72 2.92 -6.99
CA SER A 209 7.71 3.33 -5.58
C SER A 209 7.03 4.70 -5.43
N VAL A 210 6.40 4.95 -4.28
CA VAL A 210 5.89 6.30 -3.93
C VAL A 210 6.99 7.35 -4.08
N MET A 211 8.20 7.01 -3.62
CA MET A 211 9.35 7.92 -3.70
C MET A 211 9.78 8.23 -5.14
N GLN A 212 9.46 7.38 -6.12
CA GLN A 212 9.74 7.68 -7.52
C GLN A 212 8.92 8.90 -7.99
N TYR A 213 7.68 9.06 -7.52
CA TYR A 213 6.88 10.25 -7.85
C TYR A 213 7.47 11.53 -7.26
N ARG A 214 8.04 11.46 -6.04
CA ARG A 214 8.84 12.58 -5.52
C ARG A 214 9.99 12.87 -6.46
N ASP A 215 10.79 11.86 -6.80
CA ASP A 215 12.00 12.01 -7.60
C ASP A 215 11.70 12.55 -9.01
N ASP A 216 10.53 12.21 -9.56
CA ASP A 216 10.02 12.70 -10.85
C ASP A 216 9.42 14.12 -10.77
N GLY A 217 9.28 14.68 -9.58
CA GLY A 217 8.86 16.07 -9.36
C GLY A 217 7.36 16.27 -9.21
N TYR A 218 6.64 15.26 -8.74
CA TYR A 218 5.26 15.42 -8.32
C TYR A 218 5.17 16.00 -6.90
N LEU A 219 4.13 16.79 -6.63
CA LEU A 219 3.77 17.27 -5.31
C LEU A 219 2.99 16.20 -4.55
N PRO A 220 3.17 16.09 -3.21
CA PRO A 220 2.44 15.11 -2.40
C PRO A 220 0.93 15.33 -2.45
N ASP A 221 0.45 16.59 -2.41
CA ASP A 221 -0.96 16.95 -2.53
C ASP A 221 -1.58 16.46 -3.85
N ALA A 222 -0.86 16.63 -4.96
CA ALA A 222 -1.30 16.17 -6.28
C ALA A 222 -1.39 14.65 -6.35
N LEU A 223 -0.42 13.94 -5.78
CA LEU A 223 -0.44 12.48 -5.75
C LEU A 223 -1.58 11.96 -4.87
N LEU A 224 -1.81 12.54 -3.70
CA LEU A 224 -2.91 12.15 -2.81
C LEU A 224 -4.28 12.41 -3.46
N ASN A 225 -4.48 13.57 -4.07
CA ASN A 225 -5.71 13.86 -4.82
C ASN A 225 -5.91 12.83 -5.94
N TYR A 226 -4.86 12.52 -6.68
CA TYR A 226 -4.95 11.54 -7.75
C TYR A 226 -5.34 10.15 -7.22
N LEU A 227 -4.66 9.68 -6.17
CA LEU A 227 -4.90 8.38 -5.57
C LEU A 227 -6.30 8.25 -4.98
N VAL A 228 -6.80 9.27 -4.26
CA VAL A 228 -8.16 9.22 -3.72
C VAL A 228 -9.19 9.17 -4.86
N ARG A 229 -8.97 9.90 -5.96
CA ARG A 229 -9.88 9.90 -7.11
C ARG A 229 -9.86 8.63 -7.95
N LEU A 230 -8.86 7.76 -7.81
CA LEU A 230 -8.92 6.43 -8.44
C LEU A 230 -10.03 5.57 -7.85
N GLY A 231 -10.33 5.70 -6.56
CA GLY A 231 -11.28 4.82 -5.86
C GLY A 231 -12.54 5.53 -5.38
N TRP A 232 -12.55 6.85 -5.25
CA TRP A 232 -13.59 7.60 -4.54
C TRP A 232 -13.99 8.84 -5.35
N SER A 233 -15.24 9.26 -5.27
CA SER A 233 -15.74 10.47 -5.95
C SER A 233 -16.71 11.27 -5.10
N HIS A 234 -16.78 12.58 -5.33
CA HIS A 234 -17.73 13.48 -4.69
C HIS A 234 -18.34 14.42 -5.73
N GLY A 235 -19.52 14.06 -6.26
CA GLY A 235 -20.12 14.75 -7.40
C GLY A 235 -19.16 14.79 -8.59
N ASP A 236 -19.04 15.97 -9.22
CA ASP A 236 -18.17 16.22 -10.36
C ASP A 236 -16.80 16.82 -9.96
N GLN A 237 -16.50 16.91 -8.66
CA GLN A 237 -15.25 17.52 -8.17
C GLN A 237 -14.06 16.60 -8.46
N GLU A 238 -13.00 17.19 -9.05
CA GLU A 238 -11.78 16.49 -9.45
C GLU A 238 -10.56 16.90 -8.64
N ILE A 239 -10.57 18.13 -8.12
CA ILE A 239 -9.47 18.73 -7.37
C ILE A 239 -9.89 18.85 -5.90
N PHE A 240 -9.04 18.39 -4.98
CA PHE A 240 -9.34 18.38 -3.54
C PHE A 240 -8.11 18.79 -2.73
N SER A 241 -8.25 19.78 -1.87
CA SER A 241 -7.30 19.96 -0.76
C SER A 241 -7.31 18.75 0.18
N ILE A 242 -6.26 18.59 0.98
CA ILE A 242 -6.20 17.53 2.00
C ILE A 242 -7.31 17.70 3.04
N GLU A 243 -7.64 18.95 3.36
CA GLU A 243 -8.75 19.30 4.24
C GLU A 243 -10.09 18.85 3.66
N GLU A 244 -10.36 19.12 2.39
CA GLU A 244 -11.57 18.64 1.70
C GLU A 244 -11.61 17.11 1.61
N MET A 245 -10.48 16.45 1.33
CA MET A 245 -10.43 14.97 1.37
C MET A 245 -10.83 14.47 2.76
N THR A 246 -10.34 15.08 3.82
CA THR A 246 -10.64 14.65 5.19
C THR A 246 -12.11 14.91 5.57
N GLU A 247 -12.65 16.05 5.18
CA GLU A 247 -14.03 16.45 5.50
C GLU A 247 -15.08 15.67 4.69
N LEU A 248 -14.81 15.41 3.40
CA LEU A 248 -15.77 14.84 2.46
C LEU A 248 -15.68 13.32 2.34
N PHE A 249 -14.56 12.71 2.75
CA PHE A 249 -14.36 11.27 2.56
C PHE A 249 -15.39 10.45 3.32
N SER A 250 -15.96 9.47 2.61
CA SER A 250 -16.87 8.48 3.16
C SER A 250 -16.66 7.15 2.44
N LEU A 251 -16.74 6.06 3.20
CA LEU A 251 -16.67 4.71 2.65
C LEU A 251 -17.77 4.42 1.63
N ASP A 252 -18.94 5.04 1.78
CA ASP A 252 -20.10 4.82 0.92
C ASP A 252 -19.89 5.37 -0.51
N ALA A 253 -18.94 6.30 -0.67
CA ALA A 253 -18.61 6.94 -1.95
C ALA A 253 -17.41 6.27 -2.66
N ILE A 254 -16.94 5.12 -2.16
CA ILE A 254 -15.90 4.33 -2.81
C ILE A 254 -16.52 3.46 -3.91
N ASN A 255 -15.95 3.55 -5.11
CA ASN A 255 -16.37 2.83 -6.29
C ASN A 255 -15.98 1.36 -6.23
N LYS A 256 -16.90 0.48 -6.66
CA LYS A 256 -16.68 -0.99 -6.74
C LYS A 256 -15.79 -1.41 -7.91
N SER A 257 -15.67 -0.57 -8.93
CA SER A 257 -14.89 -0.87 -10.13
C SER A 257 -13.42 -0.58 -9.89
N ALA A 258 -12.54 -1.36 -10.53
CA ALA A 258 -11.12 -1.06 -10.59
C ALA A 258 -10.88 0.13 -11.53
N SER A 259 -9.90 0.97 -11.19
CA SER A 259 -9.53 2.15 -11.99
C SER A 259 -8.15 1.98 -12.57
N ALA A 260 -8.00 2.35 -13.84
CA ALA A 260 -6.72 2.34 -14.52
C ALA A 260 -5.92 3.60 -14.18
N PHE A 261 -4.62 3.41 -13.98
CA PHE A 261 -3.68 4.50 -13.77
C PHE A 261 -3.52 5.29 -15.08
N ASN A 262 -3.50 6.62 -14.96
CA ASN A 262 -3.44 7.59 -16.04
C ASN A 262 -2.44 8.69 -15.65
N THR A 263 -1.25 8.62 -16.22
CA THR A 263 -0.15 9.55 -15.97
C THR A 263 -0.46 10.96 -16.45
N GLU A 264 -1.19 11.13 -17.56
CA GLU A 264 -1.55 12.46 -18.07
C GLU A 264 -2.47 13.21 -17.09
N LYS A 265 -3.41 12.49 -16.47
CA LYS A 265 -4.30 13.05 -15.45
C LYS A 265 -3.53 13.42 -14.18
N LEU A 266 -2.59 12.59 -13.74
CA LEU A 266 -1.71 12.92 -12.62
C LEU A 266 -0.84 14.16 -12.92
N GLN A 267 -0.28 14.27 -14.12
CA GLN A 267 0.47 15.46 -14.55
C GLN A 267 -0.41 16.72 -14.58
N TRP A 268 -1.65 16.60 -15.06
CA TRP A 268 -2.61 17.69 -15.05
C TRP A 268 -2.90 18.18 -13.62
N LEU A 269 -3.14 17.25 -12.68
CA LEU A 269 -3.29 17.59 -11.27
C LEU A 269 -2.02 18.24 -10.73
N ASN A 270 -0.85 17.66 -10.99
CA ASN A 270 0.41 18.20 -10.51
C ASN A 270 0.65 19.64 -10.97
N HIS A 271 0.41 19.90 -12.25
CA HIS A 271 0.47 21.23 -12.82
C HIS A 271 -0.53 22.18 -12.14
N HIS A 272 -1.76 21.73 -11.85
CA HIS A 272 -2.71 22.51 -11.07
C HIS A 272 -2.14 22.90 -9.70
N TYR A 273 -1.65 21.92 -8.91
CA TYR A 273 -1.13 22.18 -7.56
C TYR A 273 0.13 23.05 -7.54
N ILE A 274 1.02 22.93 -8.54
CA ILE A 274 2.18 23.82 -8.69
C ILE A 274 1.72 25.29 -8.77
N ASN A 275 0.59 25.55 -9.43
CA ASN A 275 0.09 26.90 -9.70
C ASN A 275 -0.89 27.43 -8.65
N THR A 276 -1.57 26.56 -7.88
CA THR A 276 -2.61 26.98 -6.92
C THR A 276 -2.21 26.89 -5.46
N LEU A 277 -1.21 26.08 -5.10
CA LEU A 277 -0.69 26.07 -3.74
C LEU A 277 0.08 27.36 -3.42
N PRO A 278 0.18 27.74 -2.14
CA PRO A 278 1.09 28.79 -1.71
C PRO A 278 2.52 28.53 -2.24
N PRO A 279 3.12 29.46 -3.00
CA PRO A 279 4.44 29.27 -3.59
C PRO A 279 5.53 28.88 -2.58
N GLU A 280 5.40 29.31 -1.33
CA GLU A 280 6.32 28.95 -0.25
C GLU A 280 6.28 27.46 0.06
N LYS A 281 5.10 26.81 -0.01
CA LYS A 281 4.99 25.35 0.16
C LYS A 281 5.62 24.61 -1.03
N VAL A 282 5.36 25.08 -2.25
CA VAL A 282 5.92 24.48 -3.47
C VAL A 282 7.44 24.64 -3.50
N ALA A 283 7.97 25.77 -2.99
CA ALA A 283 9.41 26.03 -2.92
C ALA A 283 10.16 25.03 -2.04
N VAL A 284 9.55 24.52 -0.96
CA VAL A 284 10.16 23.47 -0.12
C VAL A 284 10.43 22.21 -0.94
N HIS A 285 9.47 21.81 -1.79
CA HIS A 285 9.63 20.64 -2.66
C HIS A 285 10.58 20.92 -3.83
N LEU A 286 10.53 22.11 -4.43
CA LEU A 286 11.44 22.50 -5.51
C LEU A 286 12.90 22.52 -5.04
N ALA A 287 13.16 22.97 -3.80
CA ALA A 287 14.51 23.03 -3.24
C ALA A 287 15.22 21.67 -3.27
N TRP A 288 14.49 20.57 -3.03
CA TRP A 288 15.06 19.22 -3.14
C TRP A 288 15.55 18.93 -4.56
N HIS A 289 14.78 19.28 -5.60
CA HIS A 289 15.18 19.07 -6.99
C HIS A 289 16.35 19.95 -7.42
N ILE A 290 16.40 21.20 -6.94
CA ILE A 290 17.52 22.12 -7.14
C ILE A 290 18.81 21.51 -6.57
N GLU A 291 18.76 20.99 -5.34
CA GLU A 291 19.88 20.33 -4.69
C GLU A 291 20.31 19.05 -5.44
N GLN A 292 19.36 18.19 -5.82
CA GLN A 292 19.66 16.96 -6.58
C GLN A 292 20.33 17.24 -7.93
N GLN A 293 20.02 18.40 -8.53
CA GLN A 293 20.62 18.85 -9.78
C GLN A 293 21.90 19.67 -9.61
N GLY A 294 22.36 19.87 -8.37
CA GLY A 294 23.59 20.60 -8.06
C GLY A 294 23.54 22.08 -8.41
N ILE A 295 22.35 22.70 -8.44
CA ILE A 295 22.17 24.11 -8.83
C ILE A 295 22.48 25.01 -7.63
N ASP A 296 23.43 25.93 -7.79
CA ASP A 296 23.81 26.89 -6.74
C ASP A 296 22.89 28.12 -6.74
N THR A 297 22.02 28.20 -5.74
CA THR A 297 21.00 29.27 -5.67
C THR A 297 21.48 30.57 -5.02
N ARG A 298 22.75 30.67 -4.60
CA ARG A 298 23.26 31.85 -3.85
C ARG A 298 23.23 33.16 -4.64
N HIS A 299 23.30 33.10 -5.97
CA HIS A 299 23.48 34.27 -6.84
C HIS A 299 22.31 34.51 -7.81
N GLY A 300 21.14 33.92 -7.55
CA GLY A 300 19.97 34.06 -8.41
C GLY A 300 18.68 34.42 -7.67
N PRO A 301 17.52 34.35 -8.35
CA PRO A 301 16.22 34.67 -7.78
C PRO A 301 15.83 33.69 -6.66
N GLN A 302 14.87 34.10 -5.83
CA GLN A 302 14.29 33.20 -4.83
C GLN A 302 13.42 32.14 -5.51
N LEU A 303 13.39 30.91 -4.96
CA LEU A 303 12.61 29.81 -5.53
C LEU A 303 11.11 30.14 -5.65
N VAL A 304 10.58 30.91 -4.70
CA VAL A 304 9.20 31.41 -4.72
C VAL A 304 8.90 32.23 -5.99
N ASP A 305 9.84 33.04 -6.44
CA ASP A 305 9.67 33.86 -7.65
C ASP A 305 9.77 33.01 -8.92
N LEU A 306 10.61 31.98 -8.90
CA LEU A 306 10.68 31.00 -9.99
C LEU A 306 9.37 30.24 -10.17
N ILE A 307 8.71 29.85 -9.07
CA ILE A 307 7.43 29.14 -9.13
C ILE A 307 6.36 30.03 -9.78
N LYS A 308 6.29 31.30 -9.40
CA LYS A 308 5.37 32.27 -10.02
C LYS A 308 5.66 32.49 -11.51
N LEU A 309 6.93 32.41 -11.91
CA LEU A 309 7.36 32.68 -13.29
C LEU A 309 7.21 31.45 -14.21
N LEU A 310 7.54 30.26 -13.70
CA LEU A 310 7.68 29.03 -14.47
C LEU A 310 6.55 28.02 -14.22
N GLY A 311 5.72 28.21 -13.18
CA GLY A 311 4.63 27.30 -12.82
C GLY A 311 3.69 26.97 -13.97
N GLU A 312 3.31 27.96 -14.77
CA GLU A 312 2.41 27.76 -15.93
C GLU A 312 3.09 26.99 -17.09
N ARG A 313 4.41 26.84 -17.07
CA ARG A 313 5.19 26.22 -18.15
C ARG A 313 5.65 24.80 -17.84
N CYS A 314 5.76 24.46 -16.56
CA CYS A 314 6.29 23.18 -16.11
C CYS A 314 5.18 22.27 -15.58
N LYS A 315 5.28 20.97 -15.87
CA LYS A 315 4.37 19.95 -15.36
C LYS A 315 4.91 19.25 -14.12
N THR A 316 6.22 19.30 -13.89
CA THR A 316 6.87 18.75 -12.68
C THR A 316 7.91 19.70 -12.11
N LEU A 317 8.23 19.53 -10.83
CA LEU A 317 9.28 20.31 -10.15
C LEU A 317 10.68 19.96 -10.63
N LYS A 318 10.88 18.72 -11.11
CA LYS A 318 12.13 18.29 -11.75
C LYS A 318 12.38 19.08 -13.03
N GLU A 319 11.36 19.16 -13.91
CA GLU A 319 11.39 19.98 -15.11
C GLU A 319 11.57 21.47 -14.77
N MET A 320 10.90 21.95 -13.74
CA MET A 320 11.06 23.34 -13.28
C MET A 320 12.50 23.64 -12.89
N ALA A 321 13.12 22.77 -12.09
CA ALA A 321 14.52 22.91 -11.68
C ALA A 321 15.50 22.84 -12.88
N GLU A 322 15.25 21.95 -13.85
CA GLU A 322 16.04 21.89 -15.09
C GLU A 322 15.91 23.20 -15.88
N SER A 323 14.67 23.70 -16.01
CA SER A 323 14.39 24.89 -16.79
C SER A 323 14.88 26.18 -16.14
N CYS A 324 14.99 26.27 -14.81
CA CYS A 324 15.45 27.49 -14.13
C CYS A 324 16.97 27.63 -14.06
N ARG A 325 17.74 26.65 -14.53
CA ARG A 325 19.21 26.62 -14.42
C ARG A 325 19.88 27.89 -14.96
N TYR A 326 19.35 28.46 -16.05
CA TYR A 326 19.88 29.68 -16.66
C TYR A 326 19.79 30.94 -15.78
N PHE A 327 19.05 30.91 -14.66
CA PHE A 327 19.04 32.00 -13.69
C PHE A 327 20.22 31.95 -12.70
N TYR A 328 20.89 30.81 -12.60
CA TYR A 328 21.93 30.54 -11.59
C TYR A 328 23.30 30.26 -12.20
N GLU A 329 23.33 29.82 -13.45
CA GLU A 329 24.54 29.38 -14.14
C GLU A 329 24.74 30.20 -15.42
N ASP A 330 26.00 30.53 -15.69
CA ASP A 330 26.38 31.10 -16.97
C ASP A 330 26.42 30.01 -18.05
N PHE A 331 26.18 30.38 -19.30
CA PHE A 331 26.20 29.43 -20.41
C PHE A 331 27.64 29.16 -20.85
N ALA A 332 27.96 27.89 -21.12
CA ALA A 332 29.27 27.54 -21.71
C ALA A 332 29.24 27.65 -23.24
N GLU A 333 28.10 27.32 -23.85
CA GLU A 333 27.92 27.28 -25.30
C GLU A 333 26.50 27.74 -25.67
N PHE A 334 26.36 28.25 -26.90
CA PHE A 334 25.05 28.53 -27.47
C PHE A 334 24.61 27.37 -28.37
N ASP A 335 23.31 27.07 -28.36
CA ASP A 335 22.73 26.23 -29.41
C ASP A 335 22.94 26.91 -30.78
N ALA A 336 23.59 26.20 -31.70
CA ALA A 336 24.05 26.76 -32.97
C ALA A 336 22.89 27.24 -33.85
N ASP A 337 21.77 26.52 -33.84
CA ASP A 337 20.59 26.84 -34.65
C ASP A 337 19.84 28.05 -34.07
N ALA A 338 19.67 28.11 -32.75
CA ALA A 338 19.10 29.24 -32.04
C ALA A 338 19.98 30.50 -32.19
N ALA A 339 21.30 30.37 -32.04
CA ALA A 339 22.25 31.46 -32.24
C ALA A 339 22.13 32.03 -33.67
N LYS A 340 22.13 31.15 -34.68
CA LYS A 340 21.98 31.57 -36.09
C LYS A 340 20.65 32.28 -36.36
N LYS A 341 19.57 31.83 -35.72
CA LYS A 341 18.22 32.38 -35.91
C LYS A 341 18.03 33.72 -35.18
N HIS A 342 18.59 33.86 -33.98
CA HIS A 342 18.27 34.94 -33.05
C HIS A 342 19.39 35.97 -32.86
N LEU A 343 20.67 35.59 -32.96
CA LEU A 343 21.83 36.50 -32.86
C LEU A 343 22.18 37.13 -34.22
N ARG A 344 21.19 37.77 -34.85
CA ARG A 344 21.38 38.55 -36.08
C ARG A 344 21.88 39.96 -35.74
N PRO A 345 22.45 40.74 -36.69
CA PRO A 345 22.94 42.09 -36.41
C PRO A 345 21.94 43.03 -35.71
N VAL A 346 20.64 42.83 -35.94
CA VAL A 346 19.55 43.57 -35.28
C VAL A 346 19.44 43.30 -33.77
N ALA A 347 19.96 42.17 -33.29
CA ALA A 347 19.96 41.81 -31.86
C ALA A 347 21.13 42.43 -31.10
N ARG A 348 22.06 43.12 -31.78
CA ARG A 348 23.26 43.70 -31.14
C ARG A 348 22.92 44.80 -30.12
N GLN A 349 22.06 45.74 -30.50
CA GLN A 349 21.72 46.90 -29.66
C GLN A 349 21.09 46.54 -28.29
N PRO A 350 20.21 45.52 -28.15
CA PRO A 350 19.68 45.11 -26.85
C PRO A 350 20.61 44.19 -26.03
N LEU A 351 21.72 43.72 -26.59
CA LEU A 351 22.69 42.84 -25.92
C LEU A 351 23.97 43.58 -25.47
N GLU A 352 24.20 44.80 -25.97
CA GLU A 352 25.22 45.77 -25.52
C GLU A 352 24.61 46.70 -24.46
#